data_AF-A0A6I7X6W1-F1
#
_entry.id   AF-A0A6I7X6W1-F1
#
_cell.length_a   1.000
_cell.length_b   1.000
_cell.length_c   1.000
_cell.angle_alpha   90.00
_cell.angle_beta   90.00
_cell.angle_gamma   90.00
#
_symmetry.space_group_name_H-M   'P 1'
#
loop_
_entity.id
_entity.type
_entity.pdbx_description
1 polymer ?
#
loop_
_entity_poly.entity_id
_entity_poly.type
_entity_poly.pdbx_seq_one_letter_code
_entity_poly.pdbx_strand_id
1 'polypeptide(L)'
;MLVSLLVSFSVLLFFGSQIYQKAPPIPETIQTSAGNVVYTRADIERGQNTWQSIGGMQQGSIWGHGSYLAPDWSADWLHREALELLSLIAS
;
A
#
# COMPACT_ATOMS: atom_id res chain seq x y z
N MET A 1 23.49 -28.67 -9.41
CA MET A 1 22.69 -27.61 -10.04
C MET A 1 21.18 -27.88 -9.96
N LEU A 2 20.68 -29.02 -10.45
CA LEU A 2 19.23 -29.34 -10.47
C LEU A 2 18.58 -29.38 -9.07
N VAL A 3 19.26 -29.97 -8.09
CA VAL A 3 18.80 -29.97 -6.68
C VAL A 3 18.67 -28.55 -6.12
N SER A 4 19.64 -27.68 -6.39
CA SER A 4 19.60 -26.28 -5.92
C SER A 4 18.45 -25.51 -6.55
N LEU A 5 18.18 -25.71 -7.85
CA LEU A 5 17.01 -25.11 -8.51
C LEU A 5 15.70 -25.58 -7.87
N LEU A 6 15.53 -26.89 -7.68
CA LEU A 6 14.31 -27.45 -7.09
C LEU A 6 14.05 -26.89 -5.68
N VAL A 7 15.09 -26.80 -4.84
CA VAL A 7 14.97 -26.23 -3.50
C VAL A 7 14.62 -24.74 -3.56
N SER A 8 15.34 -23.95 -4.35
CA SER A 8 15.08 -22.50 -4.45
C SER A 8 13.69 -22.18 -4.98
N PHE A 9 13.23 -22.86 -6.03
CA PHE A 9 11.87 -22.67 -6.57
C PHE A 9 10.79 -23.14 -5.62
N SER A 10 11.03 -24.23 -4.87
CA SER A 10 10.07 -24.70 -3.85
C SER A 10 9.88 -23.65 -2.76
N VAL A 11 10.98 -23.06 -2.27
CA VAL A 11 10.94 -21.97 -1.27
C VAL A 11 10.23 -20.74 -1.85
N LEU A 12 10.55 -20.35 -3.08
CA LEU A 12 9.92 -19.21 -3.75
C LEU A 12 8.40 -19.38 -3.89
N LEU A 13 7.95 -20.54 -4.38
CA LEU A 13 6.52 -20.83 -4.56
C LEU A 13 5.79 -20.91 -3.21
N PHE A 14 6.41 -21.52 -2.21
CA PHE A 14 5.85 -21.61 -0.87
C PHE A 14 5.61 -20.21 -0.27
N PHE A 15 6.64 -19.37 -0.23
CA PHE A 15 6.49 -18.02 0.33
C PHE A 15 5.65 -17.11 -0.57
N GLY A 16 5.69 -17.27 -1.90
CA GLY A 16 4.81 -16.54 -2.82
C GLY A 16 3.33 -16.82 -2.54
N SER A 17 2.97 -18.08 -2.30
CA SER A 17 1.60 -18.45 -1.90
C SER A 17 1.19 -17.84 -0.55
N GLN A 18 2.12 -17.84 0.42
CA GLN A 18 1.87 -17.23 1.73
C GLN A 18 1.67 -15.71 1.62
N ILE A 19 2.46 -15.02 0.79
CA ILE A 19 2.31 -13.58 0.55
C ILE A 19 0.97 -13.29 -0.11
N TYR A 20 0.56 -14.05 -1.12
CA TYR A 20 -0.71 -13.85 -1.81
C TYR A 20 -1.92 -13.97 -0.86
N GLN A 21 -1.91 -14.96 0.02
CA GLN A 21 -2.99 -15.18 0.99
C GLN A 21 -3.01 -14.17 2.14
N LYS A 22 -1.83 -13.63 2.51
CA LYS A 22 -1.67 -12.70 3.64
C LYS A 22 -1.51 -11.25 3.22
N ALA A 23 -1.63 -10.95 1.93
CA ALA A 23 -1.57 -9.58 1.44
C ALA A 23 -2.67 -8.74 2.11
N PRO A 24 -2.40 -7.47 2.46
CA PRO A 24 -3.43 -6.59 3.01
C PRO A 24 -4.64 -6.52 2.07
N PRO A 25 -5.84 -6.91 2.52
CA PRO A 25 -7.03 -6.88 1.66
C PRO A 25 -7.47 -5.43 1.41
N ILE A 26 -7.79 -5.10 0.16
CA ILE A 26 -8.43 -3.81 -0.18
C ILE A 26 -9.91 -3.89 0.21
N PRO A 27 -10.39 -3.05 1.14
CA PRO A 27 -11.80 -3.05 1.57
C PRO A 27 -12.76 -2.68 0.44
N GLU A 28 -13.99 -3.21 0.46
CA GLU A 28 -15.03 -2.84 -0.51
C GLU A 28 -15.52 -1.40 -0.32
N THR A 29 -15.69 -0.98 0.94
CA THR A 29 -16.08 0.38 1.31
C THR A 29 -15.38 0.84 2.59
N ILE A 30 -14.97 2.10 2.63
CA ILE A 30 -14.53 2.81 3.83
C ILE A 30 -15.66 3.76 4.24
N GLN A 31 -16.14 3.62 5.47
CA GLN A 31 -17.29 4.37 5.99
C GLN A 31 -16.91 5.17 7.22
N THR A 32 -17.59 6.30 7.45
CA THR A 32 -17.51 7.03 8.71
C THR A 32 -18.21 6.23 9.83
N SER A 33 -18.00 6.62 11.08
CA SER A 33 -18.73 6.07 12.23
C SER A 33 -20.26 6.26 12.13
N ALA A 34 -20.72 7.24 11.34
CA ALA A 34 -22.13 7.48 11.05
C ALA A 34 -22.69 6.64 9.88
N GLY A 35 -21.86 5.78 9.25
CA GLY A 35 -22.26 4.92 8.13
C GLY A 35 -22.20 5.57 6.75
N ASN A 36 -21.66 6.79 6.64
CA ASN A 36 -21.50 7.45 5.34
C ASN A 36 -20.28 6.88 4.60
N VAL A 37 -20.47 6.44 3.36
CA VAL A 37 -19.37 5.95 2.52
C VAL A 37 -18.44 7.11 2.14
N VAL A 38 -17.14 6.94 2.43
CA VAL A 38 -16.07 7.90 2.10
C VAL A 38 -15.35 7.48 0.82
N TYR A 39 -14.95 6.20 0.74
CA TYR A 39 -14.28 5.63 -0.43
C TYR A 39 -14.77 4.21 -0.71
N THR A 40 -14.73 3.81 -1.98
CA THR A 40 -14.97 2.42 -2.41
C THR A 40 -13.67 1.76 -2.90
N ARG A 41 -13.67 0.43 -3.03
CA ARG A 41 -12.58 -0.30 -3.69
C ARG A 41 -12.23 0.29 -5.06
N ALA A 42 -13.25 0.61 -5.85
CA ALA A 42 -13.07 1.18 -7.19
C ALA A 42 -12.35 2.53 -7.17
N ASP A 43 -12.55 3.33 -6.13
CA ASP A 43 -11.85 4.62 -5.97
C ASP A 43 -10.38 4.42 -5.61
N ILE A 44 -10.07 3.44 -4.75
CA ILE A 44 -8.69 3.06 -4.38
C ILE A 44 -7.93 2.56 -5.62
N GLU A 45 -8.53 1.64 -6.39
CA GLU A 45 -7.93 1.10 -7.61
C GLU A 45 -7.74 2.18 -8.69
N ARG A 46 -8.71 3.09 -8.83
CA ARG A 46 -8.59 4.25 -9.72
C ARG A 46 -7.46 5.18 -9.27
N GLY A 47 -7.31 5.42 -7.97
CA GLY A 47 -6.21 6.18 -7.39
C GLY A 47 -4.85 5.55 -7.70
N GLN A 48 -4.73 4.23 -7.54
CA GLN A 48 -3.53 3.48 -7.90
C GLN A 48 -3.19 3.60 -9.39
N ASN A 49 -4.18 3.46 -10.28
CA ASN A 49 -3.98 3.64 -11.73
C ASN A 49 -3.56 5.07 -12.08
N THR A 50 -4.17 6.06 -11.42
CA THR A 50 -3.85 7.47 -11.62
C THR A 50 -2.40 7.74 -11.19
N TRP A 51 -1.99 7.27 -10.02
CA TRP A 51 -0.60 7.37 -9.54
C TRP A 51 0.40 6.76 -10.52
N GLN A 52 0.11 5.57 -11.05
CA GLN A 52 0.96 4.94 -12.08
C GLN A 52 1.05 5.79 -13.35
N SER A 53 -0.07 6.40 -13.78
CA SER A 53 -0.13 7.20 -15.00
C SER A 53 0.67 8.50 -14.94
N ILE A 54 0.86 9.08 -13.75
CA ILE A 54 1.62 10.33 -13.54
C ILE A 54 3.11 10.10 -13.24
N GLY A 55 3.63 8.90 -13.49
CA GLY A 55 5.04 8.53 -13.31
C GLY A 55 5.30 7.59 -12.13
N GLY A 56 4.31 7.37 -11.25
CA GLY A 56 4.35 6.39 -10.18
C GLY A 56 5.62 6.45 -9.32
N MET A 57 6.38 5.37 -9.35
CA MET A 57 7.62 5.19 -8.58
C MET A 57 8.78 6.08 -9.05
N GLN A 58 8.68 6.74 -10.20
CA GLN A 58 9.71 7.71 -10.62
C GLN A 58 9.55 9.04 -9.90
N GLN A 59 8.33 9.37 -9.46
CA GLN A 59 8.04 10.64 -8.80
C GLN A 59 8.44 10.62 -7.33
N GLY A 60 8.31 9.48 -6.64
CA GLY A 60 8.70 9.28 -5.23
C GLY A 60 8.59 7.80 -4.87
N SER A 61 8.35 7.47 -3.59
CA SER A 61 8.19 6.08 -3.16
C SER A 61 6.86 5.78 -2.47
N ILE A 62 6.48 4.50 -2.52
CA ILE A 62 5.38 3.90 -1.76
C ILE A 62 5.95 2.67 -1.04
N TRP A 63 5.73 2.55 0.26
CA TRP A 63 6.30 1.48 1.09
C TRP A 63 7.82 1.29 0.88
N GLY A 64 8.55 2.41 0.75
CA GLY A 64 9.99 2.42 0.54
C GLY A 64 10.45 2.05 -0.86
N HIS A 65 9.56 1.70 -1.78
CA HIS A 65 9.90 1.37 -3.15
C HIS A 65 9.63 2.56 -4.07
N GLY A 66 10.66 3.07 -4.73
CA GLY A 66 10.56 4.12 -5.73
C GLY A 66 11.80 4.99 -5.81
N SER A 67 11.64 6.22 -6.29
CA SER A 67 12.71 7.20 -6.38
C SER A 67 12.88 7.95 -5.06
N TYR A 68 14.03 8.60 -4.91
CA TYR A 68 14.37 9.39 -3.72
C TYR A 68 14.25 10.90 -3.95
N LEU A 69 13.61 11.32 -5.05
CA LEU A 69 13.46 12.74 -5.39
C LEU A 69 12.37 13.40 -4.54
N ALA A 70 11.19 12.78 -4.48
CA ALA A 70 10.10 13.19 -3.60
C ALA A 70 10.00 12.24 -2.38
N PRO A 71 9.19 12.55 -1.35
CA PRO A 71 9.13 11.73 -0.15
C PRO A 71 8.48 10.36 -0.41
N ASP A 72 8.55 9.49 0.59
CA ASP A 72 7.71 8.31 0.65
C ASP A 72 6.29 8.73 1.05
N TRP A 73 5.33 8.57 0.13
CA TRP A 73 3.96 9.03 0.35
C TRP A 73 3.23 8.24 1.42
N SER A 74 3.60 6.97 1.64
CA SER A 74 2.99 6.16 2.71
C SER A 74 3.41 6.68 4.09
N ALA A 75 4.69 7.01 4.25
CA ALA A 75 5.22 7.57 5.48
C ALA A 75 4.76 9.03 5.71
N ASP A 76 4.81 9.88 4.69
CA ASP A 76 4.41 11.29 4.79
C ASP A 76 2.91 11.44 5.11
N TRP A 77 2.04 10.67 4.44
CA TRP A 77 0.60 10.67 4.74
C TRP A 77 0.33 10.20 6.18
N LEU A 78 0.92 9.07 6.58
CA LEU A 78 0.72 8.51 7.93
C LEU A 78 1.17 9.49 9.02
N HIS A 79 2.28 10.20 8.79
CA HIS A 79 2.78 11.19 9.73
C HIS A 79 1.82 12.39 9.85
N ARG A 80 1.36 12.94 8.72
CA ARG A 80 0.40 14.07 8.72
C ARG A 80 -0.92 13.68 9.38
N GLU A 81 -1.45 12.51 9.06
CA GLU A 81 -2.66 11.98 9.68
C GLU A 81 -2.49 11.84 11.20
N ALA A 82 -1.36 11.30 11.66
CA ALA A 82 -1.08 11.17 13.09
C ALA A 82 -1.00 12.53 13.81
N LEU A 83 -0.43 13.55 13.16
CA LEU A 83 -0.38 14.92 13.72
C LEU A 83 -1.76 15.56 13.79
N GLU A 84 -2.61 15.37 12.77
CA GLU A 84 -3.99 15.87 12.80
C GLU A 84 -4.85 15.11 13.83
N LEU A 85 -4.68 13.81 13.97
CA LEU A 85 -5.35 13.06 15.04
C LEU A 85 -4.92 13.55 16.42
N LEU A 86 -3.62 13.84 16.61
CA LEU A 86 -3.11 14.40 17.86
C LEU A 86 -3.72 15.78 18.15
N SER A 87 -3.83 16.65 17.15
CA SER A 87 -4.41 17.98 17.30
C SER A 87 -5.89 17.92 17.73
N LEU A 88 -6.66 17.02 17.12
CA LEU A 88 -8.08 16.78 17.44
C LEU A 88 -8.30 16.17 18.83
N ILE A 89 -7.35 15.36 19.32
CA ILE A 89 -7.43 14.74 20.64
C ILE A 89 -6.99 15.73 21.74
N ALA A 90 -6.07 16.64 21.43
CA ALA A 90 -5.54 17.60 22.39
C ALA A 90 -6.42 18.84 22.60
N SER A 91 -7.41 19.08 21.73
CA SER A 91 -8.42 20.13 21.85
C SER A 91 -9.54 19.75 22.82
#